data_AF-A0A3A9Y482-F1
#
_entry.id   AF-A0A3A9Y482-F1
#
_cell.length_a   1.000
_cell.length_b   1.000
_cell.length_c   1.000
_cell.angle_alpha   90.00
_cell.angle_beta   90.00
_cell.angle_gamma   90.00
#
_symmetry.space_group_name_H-M   'P 1'
#
loop_
_entity.id
_entity.type
_entity.pdbx_description
1 polymer ?
#
loop_
_entity_poly.entity_id
_entity_poly.type
_entity_poly.pdbx_seq_one_letter_code
_entity_poly.pdbx_strand_id
1 'polypeptide(L)' 'MLNTHYKDLSEENKQFAVHRIAAKTLFTTKIVQKVLQRYNPLMEIQQNRIVINRNSYQKLIREIRKEHLLAK' A
#
# COMPACT_ATOMS: atom_id res chain seq x y z
N MET A 1 7.97 -15.38 -6.02
CA MET A 1 8.72 -14.33 -5.29
C MET A 1 8.06 -13.01 -5.62
N LEU A 2 7.94 -12.06 -4.68
CA LEU A 2 7.42 -10.73 -4.99
C LEU A 2 8.51 -9.92 -5.71
N ASN A 3 8.21 -9.42 -6.90
CA ASN A 3 9.26 -8.91 -7.79
C ASN A 3 9.14 -7.43 -8.13
N THR A 4 8.03 -6.77 -7.79
CA THR A 4 7.75 -5.41 -8.25
C THR A 4 7.56 -4.46 -7.08
N HIS A 5 8.30 -3.35 -7.09
CA HIS A 5 8.08 -2.27 -6.13
C HIS A 5 6.85 -1.45 -6.52
N TYR A 6 6.16 -0.88 -5.53
CA TYR A 6 4.99 -0.02 -5.75
C TYR A 6 5.22 1.09 -6.80
N LYS A 7 6.38 1.75 -6.76
CA LYS A 7 6.73 2.83 -7.70
C LYS A 7 6.79 2.37 -9.17
N ASP A 8 7.12 1.09 -9.38
CA ASP A 8 7.34 0.48 -10.69
C ASP A 8 6.05 -0.17 -11.25
N LEU A 9 4.95 -0.14 -10.50
CA LEU A 9 3.63 -0.54 -11.00
C LEU A 9 3.10 0.46 -12.04
N SER A 10 2.23 -0.01 -12.93
CA SER A 10 1.42 0.86 -13.79
C SER A 10 0.50 1.76 -12.93
N GLU A 11 0.08 2.90 -13.47
CA GLU A 11 -0.80 3.83 -12.74
C GLU A 11 -2.13 3.18 -12.33
N GLU A 12 -2.71 2.34 -13.19
CA GLU A 12 -3.89 1.53 -12.88
C GLU A 12 -3.65 0.61 -11.68
N ASN A 13 -2.51 -0.09 -11.67
CA ASN A 13 -2.11 -0.98 -10.59
C ASN A 13 -1.81 -0.23 -9.29
N LYS A 14 -1.25 0.97 -9.37
CA LYS A 14 -1.04 1.85 -8.21
C LYS A 14 -2.37 2.29 -7.60
N GLN A 15 -3.33 2.71 -8.43
CA GLN A 15 -4.66 3.09 -7.97
C GLN A 15 -5.37 1.89 -7.34
N PHE A 16 -5.35 0.73 -8.01
CA PHE A 16 -5.88 -0.51 -7.49
C PHE A 16 -5.27 -0.85 -6.12
N ALA A 17 -3.94 -0.74 -6.00
CA ALA A 17 -3.22 -0.99 -4.77
C ALA A 17 -3.71 -0.11 -3.61
N VAL A 18 -3.79 1.20 -3.88
CA VAL A 18 -4.26 2.21 -2.92
C VAL A 18 -5.69 1.92 -2.46
N HIS A 19 -6.61 1.69 -3.40
CA HIS A 19 -8.03 1.49 -3.08
C HIS A 19 -8.27 0.24 -2.23
N ARG A 20 -7.62 -0.88 -2.56
CA ARG A 20 -7.81 -2.12 -1.80
C ARG A 20 -7.21 -2.04 -0.39
N ILE A 21 -6.03 -1.42 -0.26
CA ILE A 21 -5.39 -1.24 1.05
C ILE A 21 -6.21 -0.26 1.90
N ALA A 22 -6.69 0.84 1.32
CA ALA A 22 -7.59 1.79 1.99
C ALA A 22 -8.86 1.09 2.49
N ALA A 23 -9.53 0.32 1.63
CA ALA A 23 -10.72 -0.44 1.99
C ALA A 23 -10.47 -1.46 3.11
N LYS A 24 -9.33 -2.16 3.09
CA LYS A 24 -8.97 -3.15 4.10
C LYS A 24 -8.61 -2.54 5.46
N THR A 25 -8.08 -1.33 5.45
CA THR A 25 -7.51 -0.68 6.65
C THR A 25 -8.40 0.43 7.22
N LEU A 26 -9.48 0.78 6.52
CA LEU A 26 -10.40 1.88 6.86
C LEU A 26 -9.72 3.25 6.92
N PHE A 27 -8.60 3.43 6.21
CA PHE A 27 -7.93 4.72 6.05
C PHE A 27 -8.24 5.34 4.70
N THR A 28 -8.08 6.66 4.59
CA THR A 28 -8.30 7.38 3.33
C THR A 28 -7.26 6.99 2.28
N THR A 29 -7.68 6.97 1.02
CA THR A 29 -6.79 6.71 -0.13
C THR A 29 -5.59 7.66 -0.16
N LYS A 30 -5.78 8.93 0.24
CA LYS A 30 -4.71 9.93 0.33
C LYS A 30 -3.59 9.53 1.30
N ILE A 31 -3.93 9.06 2.50
CA ILE A 31 -2.94 8.62 3.49
C ILE A 31 -2.21 7.37 2.97
N VAL A 32 -2.98 6.41 2.46
CA VAL A 32 -2.43 5.15 1.95
C VAL A 32 -1.49 5.40 0.77
N GLN A 33 -1.88 6.25 -0.19
CA GLN A 33 -1.06 6.61 -1.34
C GLN A 33 0.26 7.27 -0.90
N LYS A 34 0.19 8.24 0.01
CA LYS A 34 1.39 8.91 0.54
C LYS A 34 2.36 7.92 1.18
N VAL A 35 1.84 6.98 1.97
CA VAL A 35 2.66 5.97 2.66
C VAL A 35 3.23 4.96 1.66
N LEU A 36 2.45 4.51 0.68
CA LEU A 36 2.93 3.60 -0.37
C LEU A 36 4.02 4.22 -1.22
N GLN A 37 3.91 5.49 -1.57
CA GLN A 37 4.95 6.24 -2.28
C GLN A 37 6.25 6.34 -1.47
N ARG A 38 6.15 6.63 -0.16
CA ARG A 38 7.33 6.75 0.72
C ARG A 38 7.97 5.40 1.05
N TYR A 39 7.16 4.40 1.41
CA TYR A 39 7.64 3.09 1.88
C TYR A 39 8.04 2.18 0.72
N ASN A 40 7.41 2.35 -0.45
CA ASN A 40 7.69 1.63 -1.68
C ASN A 40 7.82 0.08 -1.52
N PRO A 41 6.82 -0.59 -0.93
CA PRO A 41 6.92 -2.02 -0.66
C PRO A 41 6.94 -2.85 -1.95
N LEU A 42 7.59 -4.01 -1.88
CA LEU A 42 7.44 -5.07 -2.87
C LEU A 42 6.03 -5.66 -2.78
N MET A 43 5.36 -5.76 -3.92
CA MET A 43 4.02 -6.33 -4.03
C MET A 43 3.79 -6.94 -5.41
N GLU A 44 2.76 -7.77 -5.49
CA GLU A 44 2.23 -8.30 -6.74
C GLU A 44 0.72 -8.14 -6.79
N ILE A 45 0.20 -7.93 -7.99
CA ILE A 45 -1.23 -7.95 -8.23
C ILE A 45 -1.57 -9.26 -8.93
N GLN A 46 -2.34 -10.09 -8.25
CA GLN A 46 -2.75 -11.40 -8.74
C GLN A 46 -4.27 -11.51 -8.65
N GLN A 47 -4.94 -11.73 -9.78
CA GLN A 47 -6.38 -12.03 -9.85
C GLN A 47 -7.23 -11.17 -8.89
N ASN A 48 -7.08 -9.83 -8.99
CA ASN A 48 -7.82 -8.86 -8.17
C ASN A 48 -7.44 -8.83 -6.65
N ARG A 49 -6.22 -9.25 -6.32
CA ARG A 49 -5.64 -9.20 -4.97
C ARG A 49 -4.26 -8.57 -5.02
N ILE A 50 -3.88 -7.96 -3.90
CA ILE A 50 -2.52 -7.46 -3.69
C ILE A 50 -1.83 -8.44 -2.75
N VAL A 51 -0.72 -8.99 -3.19
CA VAL A 51 0.13 -9.87 -2.41
C VAL A 51 1.30 -9.04 -1.91
N ILE A 52 1.46 -8.97 -0.60
CA ILE A 52 2.56 -8.28 0.08
C ILE A 52 3.13 -9.24 1.12
N ASN A 53 4.45 -9.29 1.26
CA ASN A 53 5.09 -10.08 2.29
C ASN A 53 4.55 -9.64 3.67
N ARG A 54 4.25 -10.61 4.55
CA ARG A 54 3.72 -10.35 5.90
C ARG A 54 4.49 -9.29 6.68
N ASN A 55 5.82 -9.33 6.66
CA ASN A 55 6.67 -8.38 7.37
C ASN A 55 6.55 -6.98 6.77
N SER A 56 6.55 -6.89 5.44
CA SER A 56 6.36 -5.63 4.73
C SER A 56 4.97 -5.05 4.95
N TYR A 57 3.95 -5.91 5.02
CA TYR A 57 2.58 -5.51 5.32
C TYR A 57 2.44 -4.97 6.74
N GLN A 58 2.98 -5.64 7.75
CA GLN A 58 2.94 -5.16 9.13
C GLN A 58 3.62 -3.79 9.29
N LYS A 59 4.79 -3.61 8.67
CA LYS A 59 5.48 -2.32 8.62
C LYS A 59 4.63 -1.26 7.91
N LEU A 60 4.05 -1.59 6.75
CA LEU A 60 3.17 -0.70 6.00
C LEU A 60 1.99 -0.22 6.87
N ILE A 61 1.29 -1.13 7.57
CA ILE A 61 0.18 -0.77 8.46
C ILE A 61 0.63 0.16 9.58
N ARG A 62 1.81 -0.09 10.16
CA ARG A 62 2.38 0.77 11.20
C ARG A 62 2.64 2.18 10.67
N GLU A 63 3.22 2.30 9.48
CA GLU A 63 3.48 3.61 8.86
C GLU A 63 2.19 4.33 8.45
N ILE A 64 1.15 3.61 7.99
CA ILE A 64 -0.17 4.20 7.71
C ILE A 64 -0.81 4.76 8.99
N ARG A 65 -0.74 4.02 10.11
CA ARG A 65 -1.26 4.50 11.39
C ARG A 65 -0.55 5.75 11.88
N LYS A 66 0.79 5.80 11.77
CA LYS A 66 1.57 7.00 12.12
C LYS A 66 1.15 8.20 11.28
N GLU A 67 1.05 8.01 9.97
CA GLU A 67 0.67 9.08 9.04
C GLU A 67 -0.76 9.59 9.31
N HIS A 68 -1.69 8.69 9.68
CA HIS A 68 -3.04 9.08 10.08
C HIS A 68 -3.06 9.92 11.36
N LEU A 69 -2.24 9.58 12.35
CA LEU A 69 -2.13 10.35 13.60
C LEU A 69 -1.53 11.75 13.35
N LEU A 70 -0.60 11.88 12.41
CA LEU A 70 0.00 13.18 12.03
C LEU A 70 -0.94 14.06 11.19
N ALA A 71 -1.95 13.46 10.56
CA ALA A 71 -2.91 14.18 9.72
C ALA A 71 -4.15 14.67 10.49
N LYS A 72 -4.24 14.35 11.79
CA LYS A 72 -5.22 14.91 12.74
C LYS A 72 -4.62 16.15 13.41
#